data_AF-A0A292YSE9-F1
#
_entry.id   AF-A0A292YSE9-F1
#
_cell.length_a   1.000
_cell.length_b   1.000
_cell.length_c   1.000
_cell.angle_alpha   90.00
_cell.angle_beta   90.00
_cell.angle_gamma   90.00
#
_symmetry.space_group_name_H-M   'P 1'
#
loop_
_entity.id
_entity.type
_entity.pdbx_description
1 polymer ?
#
loop_
_entity_poly.entity_id
_entity_poly.type
_entity_poly.pdbx_seq_one_letter_code
_entity_poly.pdbx_strand_id
1 'polypeptide(L)'
;MQDGMSEFESTHGTTPPRAVGPRRRLRFLGAAAVAAVALVAAGCSAGSGAPDATTPAAAPTTTAPPRAYAAAQVQALVTFYSAADNDPPGSTDIAHPSDRHHTAGGTGAFDDPITMATDVREIPVGGVVYSPKLQRYFVMEDDCAPCIAEWGASKKAHVAFWIGGGTDSRVTACEDSLTSARPVTIQYDPPPGLTVDTRPLYSAGKCWPAT
;
A
#
# COMPACT_ATOMS: atom_id res chain seq x y z
N MET A 1 -52.80 34.56 -18.06
CA MET A 1 -51.58 34.05 -18.73
C MET A 1 -51.05 32.94 -17.83
N GLN A 2 -51.16 31.72 -18.33
CA GLN A 2 -50.81 30.48 -17.65
C GLN A 2 -49.44 30.06 -18.18
N ASP A 3 -48.43 30.09 -17.33
CA ASP A 3 -47.11 29.50 -17.56
C ASP A 3 -46.90 28.58 -16.35
N GLY A 4 -46.70 27.28 -16.44
CA GLY A 4 -45.99 26.50 -17.45
C GLY A 4 -45.08 25.56 -16.65
N MET A 5 -45.67 24.66 -15.85
CA MET A 5 -44.94 23.62 -15.13
C MET A 5 -44.58 22.54 -16.14
N SER A 6 -43.32 22.54 -16.60
CA SER A 6 -42.78 21.47 -17.44
C SER A 6 -42.26 20.36 -16.52
N GLU A 7 -43.08 19.32 -16.36
CA GLU A 7 -42.63 18.03 -15.85
C GLU A 7 -41.70 17.40 -16.89
N PHE A 8 -40.44 17.14 -16.52
CA PHE A 8 -39.54 16.28 -17.27
C PHE A 8 -39.64 14.87 -16.67
N GLU A 9 -40.48 14.03 -17.28
CA GLU A 9 -40.41 12.58 -17.09
C GLU A 9 -39.07 12.06 -17.62
N SER A 10 -38.12 11.77 -16.73
CA SER A 10 -36.96 10.94 -17.06
C SER A 10 -37.38 9.48 -17.04
N THR A 11 -37.50 8.90 -18.23
CA THR A 11 -37.71 7.47 -18.45
C THR A 11 -36.50 6.68 -17.94
N HIS A 12 -36.64 6.11 -16.75
CA HIS A 12 -35.69 5.14 -16.20
C HIS A 12 -35.71 3.84 -17.03
N GLY A 13 -34.73 3.71 -17.93
CA GLY A 13 -34.41 2.46 -18.61
C GLY A 13 -33.96 1.40 -17.60
N THR A 14 -34.89 0.53 -17.21
CA THR A 14 -34.60 -0.64 -16.38
C THR A 14 -33.88 -1.69 -17.23
N THR A 15 -32.58 -1.84 -17.03
CA THR A 15 -31.81 -2.95 -17.61
C THR A 15 -32.14 -4.24 -16.84
N PRO A 16 -32.60 -5.33 -17.48
CA PRO A 16 -32.88 -6.57 -16.78
C PRO A 16 -31.58 -7.24 -16.28
N PRO A 17 -31.61 -7.93 -15.13
CA PRO A 17 -30.44 -8.64 -14.63
C PRO A 17 -30.06 -9.80 -15.56
N ARG A 18 -28.76 -9.88 -15.86
CA ARG A 18 -28.15 -10.94 -16.67
C ARG A 18 -28.27 -12.28 -15.92
N ALA A 19 -28.91 -13.27 -16.54
CA ALA A 19 -29.08 -14.60 -15.97
C ALA A 19 -27.73 -15.27 -15.67
N VAL A 20 -27.47 -15.60 -14.41
CA VAL A 20 -26.32 -16.38 -13.97
C VAL A 20 -26.61 -17.86 -14.26
N GLY A 21 -25.92 -18.41 -15.27
CA GLY A 21 -25.97 -19.85 -15.56
C GLY A 21 -25.30 -20.70 -14.47
N PRO A 22 -25.68 -21.98 -14.33
CA PRO A 22 -25.20 -22.83 -13.24
C PRO A 22 -23.70 -23.11 -13.38
N ARG A 23 -22.93 -22.76 -12.33
CA ARG A 23 -21.52 -23.14 -12.19
C ARG A 23 -21.41 -24.67 -12.11
N ARG A 24 -20.89 -25.30 -13.16
CA ARG A 24 -20.50 -26.73 -13.13
C ARG A 24 -19.43 -26.92 -12.06
N ARG A 25 -19.79 -27.57 -10.96
CA ARG A 25 -18.84 -28.06 -9.95
C ARG A 25 -18.08 -29.25 -10.54
N LEU A 26 -16.83 -29.05 -10.93
CA LEU A 26 -15.95 -30.16 -11.28
C LEU A 26 -15.51 -30.82 -9.97
N ARG A 27 -16.09 -31.99 -9.69
CA ARG A 27 -15.66 -32.88 -8.60
C ARG A 27 -14.36 -33.55 -9.04
N PHE A 28 -13.23 -33.15 -8.46
CA PHE A 28 -12.02 -33.96 -8.50
C PHE A 28 -12.14 -35.06 -7.44
N LEU A 29 -12.22 -36.30 -7.91
CA LEU A 29 -12.14 -37.53 -7.12
C LEU A 29 -10.83 -38.23 -7.49
N GLY A 30 -10.10 -38.67 -6.45
CA GLY A 30 -8.98 -39.62 -6.54
C GLY A 30 -7.59 -38.96 -6.59
N ALA A 31 -6.58 -39.40 -5.86
CA ALA A 31 -6.44 -40.61 -5.04
C ALA A 31 -5.33 -40.39 -4.00
N ALA A 32 -5.54 -40.92 -2.80
CA ALA A 32 -4.51 -41.07 -1.78
C ALA A 32 -3.54 -42.19 -2.22
N ALA A 33 -2.24 -41.90 -2.22
CA ALA A 33 -1.19 -42.91 -2.28
C ALA A 33 -0.35 -42.79 -1.02
N VAL A 34 -0.61 -43.70 -0.08
CA VAL A 34 0.25 -43.98 1.06
C VAL A 34 1.40 -44.85 0.56
N ALA A 35 2.63 -44.40 0.74
CA ALA A 35 3.82 -45.25 0.64
C ALA A 35 4.65 -45.05 1.90
N ALA A 36 4.57 -46.03 2.80
CA ALA A 36 5.48 -46.23 3.91
C ALA A 36 6.70 -47.05 3.44
N VAL A 37 7.67 -47.24 4.36
CA VAL A 37 8.87 -48.12 4.32
C VAL A 37 10.13 -47.39 3.85
N ALA A 38 11.28 -47.37 4.53
CA ALA A 38 11.77 -48.03 5.74
C ALA A 38 12.89 -47.20 6.42
N LEU A 39 13.00 -47.37 7.74
CA LEU A 39 14.20 -47.11 8.53
C LEU A 39 15.28 -48.14 8.19
N VAL A 40 16.50 -47.69 7.88
CA VAL A 40 17.72 -48.49 8.02
C VAL A 40 18.72 -47.67 8.81
N ALA A 41 19.09 -48.19 9.98
CA ALA A 41 20.14 -47.67 10.83
C ALA A 41 21.34 -48.63 10.82
N ALA A 42 22.50 -48.04 11.17
CA ALA A 42 23.76 -48.63 11.61
C ALA A 42 24.86 -48.85 10.55
N GLY A 43 26.05 -48.33 10.88
CA GLY A 43 27.33 -48.88 10.41
C GLY A 43 28.44 -47.85 10.18
N CYS A 44 29.31 -47.65 11.17
CA CYS A 44 30.46 -46.74 11.15
C CYS A 44 31.56 -47.17 10.17
N SER A 45 32.31 -46.21 9.61
CA SER A 45 33.76 -46.30 9.41
C SER A 45 34.36 -44.90 9.21
N ALA A 46 35.38 -44.60 10.02
CA ALA A 46 36.19 -43.41 9.95
C ALA A 46 36.99 -43.37 8.64
N GLY A 47 36.94 -42.24 7.95
CA GLY A 47 37.81 -41.92 6.82
C GLY A 47 38.42 -40.54 7.04
N SER A 48 39.68 -40.52 7.47
CA SER A 48 40.51 -39.32 7.53
C SER A 48 40.79 -38.85 6.11
N GLY A 49 40.27 -37.69 5.73
CA GLY A 49 40.57 -37.02 4.47
C GLY A 49 40.09 -35.58 4.56
N ALA A 50 41.01 -34.66 4.88
CA ALA A 50 40.74 -33.23 4.83
C ALA A 50 40.51 -32.82 3.36
N PRO A 51 39.37 -32.20 3.00
CA PRO A 51 39.32 -31.41 1.79
C PRO A 51 39.95 -30.05 2.08
N ASP A 52 41.00 -29.71 1.34
CA ASP A 52 41.52 -28.34 1.27
C ASP A 52 40.37 -27.39 0.99
N ALA A 53 40.00 -26.59 2.00
CA ALA A 53 39.05 -25.51 1.87
C ALA A 53 39.72 -24.37 1.09
N THR A 54 39.74 -24.49 -0.25
CA THR A 54 39.94 -23.34 -1.12
C THR A 54 38.78 -22.38 -0.85
N THR A 55 39.05 -21.39 -0.01
CA THR A 55 38.12 -20.30 0.29
C THR A 55 37.77 -19.62 -1.03
N PRO A 56 36.49 -19.58 -1.46
CA PRO A 56 36.12 -18.77 -2.61
C PRO A 56 36.46 -17.32 -2.30
N ALA A 57 37.37 -16.72 -3.10
CA ALA A 57 37.64 -15.30 -3.01
C ALA A 57 36.32 -14.55 -3.21
N ALA A 58 35.91 -13.77 -2.20
CA ALA A 58 34.72 -12.94 -2.28
C ALA A 58 34.85 -12.03 -3.51
N ALA A 59 33.89 -12.14 -4.44
CA ALA A 59 33.79 -11.20 -5.54
C ALA A 59 33.60 -9.78 -4.97
N PRO A 60 34.27 -8.76 -5.52
CA PRO A 60 34.04 -7.39 -5.08
C PRO A 60 32.57 -7.04 -5.35
N THR A 61 31.81 -6.77 -4.28
CA THR A 61 30.52 -6.10 -4.39
C THR A 61 30.77 -4.70 -4.94
N THR A 62 30.48 -4.49 -6.21
CA THR A 62 30.37 -3.15 -6.79
C THR A 62 29.22 -2.45 -6.08
N THR A 63 29.52 -1.71 -5.02
CA THR A 63 28.57 -0.81 -4.37
C THR A 63 28.15 0.22 -5.41
N ALA A 64 26.88 0.16 -5.84
CA ALA A 64 26.30 1.23 -6.65
C ALA A 64 26.55 2.57 -5.93
N PRO A 65 26.93 3.63 -6.66
CA PRO A 65 27.14 4.93 -6.02
C PRO A 65 25.88 5.33 -5.26
N PRO A 66 26.00 5.87 -4.03
CA PRO A 66 24.85 6.28 -3.26
C PRO A 66 24.02 7.27 -4.09
N ARG A 67 22.73 6.97 -4.26
CA ARG A 67 21.79 7.85 -4.94
C ARG A 67 21.78 9.22 -4.22
N ALA A 68 21.92 10.30 -4.97
CA ALA A 68 21.70 11.63 -4.44
C ALA A 68 20.19 11.86 -4.24
N TYR A 69 19.79 12.32 -3.06
CA TYR A 69 18.42 12.68 -2.72
C TYR A 69 18.21 14.19 -2.92
N ALA A 70 17.07 14.59 -3.45
CA ALA A 70 16.74 15.99 -3.74
C ALA A 70 15.51 16.44 -2.94
N ALA A 71 15.61 16.39 -1.61
CA ALA A 71 14.50 16.71 -0.71
C ALA A 71 13.90 18.10 -1.01
N ALA A 72 12.68 18.12 -1.55
CA ALA A 72 11.93 19.32 -1.85
C ALA A 72 10.77 19.48 -0.86
N GLN A 73 10.62 20.68 -0.28
CA GLN A 73 9.47 20.99 0.57
C GLN A 73 8.25 21.29 -0.31
N VAL A 74 7.16 20.55 -0.12
CA VAL A 74 5.91 20.69 -0.88
C VAL A 74 4.78 21.01 0.09
N GLN A 75 3.97 22.02 -0.25
CA GLN A 75 2.71 22.29 0.46
C GLN A 75 1.62 21.44 -0.19
N ALA A 76 1.19 20.38 0.49
CA ALA A 76 0.17 19.46 0.00
C ALA A 76 -1.05 19.45 0.90
N LEU A 77 -2.25 19.29 0.34
CA LEU A 77 -3.36 18.76 1.11
C LEU A 77 -3.03 17.32 1.52
N VAL A 78 -3.30 17.01 2.79
CA VAL A 78 -3.05 15.69 3.35
C VAL A 78 -4.34 15.16 3.94
N THR A 79 -4.81 14.08 3.36
CA THR A 79 -5.92 13.25 3.83
C THR A 79 -5.40 11.88 4.24
N PHE A 80 -6.28 11.04 4.77
CA PHE A 80 -5.96 9.70 5.26
C PHE A 80 -7.04 8.75 4.81
N TYR A 81 -6.66 7.49 4.59
CA TYR A 81 -7.56 6.43 4.14
C TYR A 81 -7.15 5.10 4.78
N SER A 82 -8.06 4.13 4.75
CA SER A 82 -7.91 2.80 5.33
C SER A 82 -8.56 1.76 4.46
N ALA A 83 -8.56 0.50 4.90
CA ALA A 83 -9.32 -0.53 4.20
C ALA A 83 -10.82 -0.18 4.13
N ALA A 84 -11.37 0.63 5.04
CA ALA A 84 -12.79 0.98 5.04
C ALA A 84 -13.24 1.69 3.76
N ASP A 85 -12.43 2.62 3.28
CA ASP A 85 -12.71 3.52 2.16
C ASP A 85 -11.76 3.33 0.97
N ASN A 86 -10.89 2.31 1.03
CA ASN A 86 -10.11 1.85 -0.11
C ASN A 86 -11.00 1.41 -1.29
N ASP A 87 -10.44 1.31 -2.50
CA ASP A 87 -11.12 0.77 -3.67
C ASP A 87 -10.41 -0.50 -4.18
N PRO A 88 -10.98 -1.71 -4.02
CA PRO A 88 -12.31 -1.99 -3.47
C PRO A 88 -12.43 -1.80 -1.94
N PRO A 89 -13.62 -1.41 -1.43
CA PRO A 89 -13.83 -1.26 0.01
C PRO A 89 -13.64 -2.57 0.78
N GLY A 90 -12.99 -2.47 1.93
CA GLY A 90 -12.60 -3.58 2.81
C GLY A 90 -11.30 -4.27 2.40
N SER A 91 -10.62 -3.80 1.35
CA SER A 91 -9.39 -4.41 0.84
C SER A 91 -8.13 -3.68 1.28
N THR A 92 -6.99 -4.36 1.12
CA THR A 92 -5.65 -3.75 1.16
C THR A 92 -5.04 -3.74 -0.25
N ASP A 93 -5.85 -3.85 -1.29
CA ASP A 93 -5.35 -3.82 -2.66
C ASP A 93 -4.82 -2.42 -2.97
N ILE A 94 -3.82 -2.34 -3.84
CA ILE A 94 -3.19 -1.08 -4.28
C ILE A 94 -3.14 -1.03 -5.79
N ALA A 95 -3.33 0.16 -6.36
CA ALA A 95 -3.34 0.33 -7.82
C ALA A 95 -1.99 0.00 -8.49
N HIS A 96 -0.87 0.21 -7.79
CA HIS A 96 0.48 0.04 -8.33
C HIS A 96 1.37 -0.85 -7.43
N PRO A 97 1.13 -2.17 -7.39
CA PRO A 97 2.01 -3.11 -6.70
C PRO A 97 3.46 -3.01 -7.17
N SER A 98 4.41 -3.11 -6.24
CA SER A 98 5.84 -3.00 -6.49
C SER A 98 6.61 -4.14 -5.83
N ASP A 99 7.93 -4.16 -5.99
CA ASP A 99 8.81 -5.09 -5.25
C ASP A 99 8.82 -4.80 -3.73
N ARG A 100 8.32 -3.63 -3.29
CA ARG A 100 8.18 -3.29 -1.87
C ARG A 100 6.88 -3.83 -1.29
N HIS A 101 5.75 -3.51 -1.92
CA HIS A 101 4.44 -3.91 -1.44
C HIS A 101 3.58 -4.51 -2.55
N HIS A 102 2.89 -5.61 -2.22
CA HIS A 102 1.81 -6.16 -3.03
C HIS A 102 0.42 -5.71 -2.55
N THR A 103 0.35 -5.11 -1.36
CA THR A 103 -0.86 -4.62 -0.69
C THR A 103 -0.50 -3.43 0.18
N ALA A 104 -1.44 -2.54 0.46
CA ALA A 104 -1.24 -1.35 1.30
C ALA A 104 -0.67 -1.71 2.68
N GLY A 105 0.39 -1.04 3.10
CA GLY A 105 1.12 -1.41 4.30
C GLY A 105 2.26 -0.47 4.64
N GLY A 106 3.31 -1.03 5.25
CA GLY A 106 4.53 -0.33 5.66
C GLY A 106 4.56 0.07 7.14
N THR A 107 5.77 0.16 7.69
CA THR A 107 6.05 0.62 9.06
C THR A 107 6.31 2.13 9.16
N GLY A 108 6.56 2.78 8.03
CA GLY A 108 6.88 4.20 7.92
C GLY A 108 8.38 4.50 8.01
N ALA A 109 9.21 3.47 8.00
CA ALA A 109 10.66 3.58 7.87
C ALA A 109 11.06 3.89 6.42
N PHE A 110 12.29 4.34 6.17
CA PHE A 110 12.74 4.63 4.81
C PHE A 110 12.75 3.39 3.91
N ASP A 111 13.18 2.25 4.45
CA ASP A 111 13.23 0.96 3.72
C ASP A 111 11.87 0.27 3.63
N ASP A 112 10.90 0.70 4.44
CA ASP A 112 9.55 0.16 4.52
C ASP A 112 8.52 1.30 4.74
N PRO A 113 8.41 2.22 3.76
CA PRO A 113 7.56 3.40 3.84
C PRO A 113 6.09 3.02 3.81
N ILE A 114 5.21 3.82 4.39
CA ILE A 114 3.77 3.55 4.37
C ILE A 114 3.20 3.81 2.97
N THR A 115 2.29 2.96 2.49
CA THR A 115 1.57 3.21 1.24
C THR A 115 0.87 4.57 1.26
N MET A 116 0.93 5.28 0.14
CA MET A 116 0.25 6.55 -0.09
C MET A 116 -0.40 6.52 -1.47
N ALA A 117 -1.57 7.17 -1.53
CA ALA A 117 -2.28 7.41 -2.77
C ALA A 117 -2.17 8.88 -3.21
N THR A 118 -1.98 9.10 -4.52
CA THR A 118 -2.00 10.42 -5.17
C THR A 118 -2.15 10.24 -6.69
N ASP A 119 -1.98 11.29 -7.48
CA ASP A 119 -1.88 11.19 -8.95
C ASP A 119 -0.46 10.80 -9.37
N VAL A 120 -0.31 9.83 -10.29
CA VAL A 120 1.02 9.40 -10.81
C VAL A 120 1.82 10.52 -11.51
N ARG A 121 1.16 11.60 -11.93
CA ARG A 121 1.79 12.79 -12.53
C ARG A 121 2.18 13.82 -11.46
N GLU A 122 1.67 13.71 -10.23
CA GLU A 122 2.11 14.48 -9.06
C GLU A 122 3.39 13.85 -8.50
N ILE A 123 3.30 12.58 -8.11
CA ILE A 123 4.42 11.78 -7.64
C ILE A 123 4.40 10.45 -8.42
N PRO A 124 5.46 10.13 -9.17
CA PRO A 124 5.53 8.85 -9.89
C PRO A 124 5.47 7.65 -8.95
N VAL A 125 4.97 6.53 -9.45
CA VAL A 125 4.97 5.23 -8.75
C VAL A 125 6.34 4.92 -8.16
N GLY A 126 6.36 4.53 -6.88
CA GLY A 126 7.57 4.28 -6.10
C GLY A 126 8.26 5.53 -5.56
N GLY A 127 7.76 6.72 -5.86
CA GLY A 127 8.22 7.99 -5.31
C GLY A 127 7.96 8.06 -3.81
N VAL A 128 8.95 8.54 -3.06
CA VAL A 128 8.90 8.58 -1.59
C VAL A 128 8.68 10.01 -1.12
N VAL A 129 7.82 10.17 -0.12
CA VAL A 129 7.66 11.41 0.66
C VAL A 129 7.93 11.15 2.13
N TYR A 130 8.25 12.20 2.87
CA TYR A 130 8.32 12.17 4.32
C TYR A 130 7.42 13.24 4.89
N SER A 131 6.62 12.88 5.90
CA SER A 131 5.80 13.83 6.66
C SER A 131 6.52 14.20 7.96
N PRO A 132 7.04 15.44 8.10
CA PRO A 132 7.69 15.85 9.35
C PRO A 132 6.74 15.85 10.55
N LYS A 133 5.45 16.13 10.32
CA LYS A 133 4.41 16.10 11.36
C LYS A 133 4.20 14.70 11.92
N LEU A 134 4.22 13.68 11.06
CA LEU A 134 4.02 12.28 11.45
C LEU A 134 5.33 11.55 11.75
N GLN A 135 6.48 12.10 11.36
CA GLN A 135 7.77 11.42 11.44
C GLN A 135 7.75 10.05 10.75
N ARG A 136 7.26 10.00 9.51
CA ARG A 136 7.08 8.77 8.73
C ARG A 136 7.37 9.01 7.26
N TYR A 137 7.94 8.01 6.61
CA TYR A 137 8.07 7.93 5.17
C TYR A 137 6.83 7.28 4.56
N PHE A 138 6.49 7.72 3.35
CA PHE A 138 5.40 7.18 2.55
C PHE A 138 5.85 6.96 1.11
N VAL A 139 5.25 6.00 0.42
CA VAL A 139 5.56 5.66 -0.96
C VAL A 139 4.31 5.68 -1.83
N MET A 140 4.41 6.27 -3.02
CA MET A 140 3.31 6.27 -3.98
C MET A 140 3.15 4.88 -4.58
N GLU A 141 2.05 4.20 -4.22
CA GLU A 141 1.73 2.87 -4.73
C GLU A 141 0.23 2.70 -5.03
N ASP A 142 -0.57 3.75 -4.83
CA ASP A 142 -2.02 3.65 -4.92
C ASP A 142 -2.65 4.91 -5.54
N ASP A 143 -3.89 4.80 -6.02
CA ASP A 143 -4.61 5.88 -6.68
C ASP A 143 -5.65 6.52 -5.75
N CYS A 144 -5.80 7.84 -5.85
CA CYS A 144 -6.78 8.61 -5.09
C CYS A 144 -7.61 9.45 -6.04
N ALA A 145 -8.91 9.17 -6.15
CA ALA A 145 -9.79 9.85 -7.11
C ALA A 145 -9.86 11.38 -6.91
N PRO A 146 -10.01 11.92 -5.68
CA PRO A 146 -9.90 13.36 -5.44
C PRO A 146 -8.54 13.93 -5.85
N CYS A 147 -7.45 13.25 -5.51
CA CYS A 147 -6.09 13.67 -5.83
C CYS A 147 -5.88 13.78 -7.36
N ILE A 148 -6.32 12.77 -8.11
CA ILE A 148 -6.25 12.74 -9.57
C ILE A 148 -7.06 13.87 -10.21
N ALA A 149 -8.27 14.11 -9.73
CA ALA A 149 -9.13 15.17 -10.24
C ALA A 149 -8.52 16.55 -9.98
N GLU A 150 -8.05 16.81 -8.76
CA GLU A 150 -7.47 18.08 -8.35
C GLU A 150 -6.14 18.38 -9.05
N TRP A 151 -5.27 17.36 -9.20
CA TRP A 151 -4.04 17.47 -9.96
C TRP A 151 -4.29 17.71 -11.45
N GLY A 152 -5.28 17.02 -12.01
CA GLY A 152 -5.72 17.21 -13.40
C GLY A 152 -6.24 18.63 -13.67
N ALA A 153 -7.01 19.18 -12.74
CA ALA A 153 -7.62 20.50 -12.89
C ALA A 153 -6.64 21.67 -12.68
N SER A 154 -5.72 21.56 -11.71
CA SER A 154 -4.97 22.73 -11.24
C SER A 154 -3.57 22.46 -10.71
N LYS A 155 -3.07 21.22 -10.80
CA LYS A 155 -1.78 20.83 -10.17
C LYS A 155 -1.75 21.11 -8.66
N LYS A 156 -2.91 21.03 -8.02
CA LYS A 156 -3.04 21.13 -6.57
C LYS A 156 -2.49 19.86 -5.96
N ALA A 157 -1.42 19.99 -5.19
CA ALA A 157 -0.78 18.87 -4.51
C ALA A 157 -1.72 18.27 -3.45
N HIS A 158 -2.00 16.97 -3.56
CA HIS A 158 -2.85 16.24 -2.63
C HIS A 158 -2.39 14.79 -2.52
N VAL A 159 -2.09 14.38 -1.29
CA VAL A 159 -1.73 13.01 -0.94
C VAL A 159 -2.69 12.45 0.11
N ALA A 160 -3.02 11.17 -0.01
CA ALA A 160 -3.77 10.42 0.98
C ALA A 160 -2.86 9.34 1.60
N PHE A 161 -2.70 9.36 2.93
CA PHE A 161 -1.83 8.44 3.65
C PHE A 161 -2.61 7.25 4.21
N TRP A 162 -2.12 6.03 3.95
CA TRP A 162 -2.72 4.80 4.50
C TRP A 162 -2.55 4.75 6.02
N ILE A 163 -3.63 4.43 6.75
CA ILE A 163 -3.56 4.30 8.22
C ILE A 163 -3.69 2.87 8.74
N GLY A 164 -4.14 1.94 7.90
CA GLY A 164 -4.21 0.51 8.23
C GLY A 164 -5.45 -0.20 7.71
N GLY A 165 -5.49 -1.53 7.91
CA GLY A 165 -6.59 -2.39 7.44
C GLY A 165 -7.87 -2.35 8.28
N GLY A 166 -8.10 -1.29 9.05
CA GLY A 166 -9.31 -1.14 9.85
C GLY A 166 -10.54 -0.91 8.96
N THR A 167 -11.67 -1.51 9.33
CA THR A 167 -12.97 -1.32 8.63
C THR A 167 -14.09 -0.91 9.59
N ASP A 168 -13.75 -0.66 10.86
CA ASP A 168 -14.71 -0.26 11.88
C ASP A 168 -14.86 1.26 11.94
N SER A 169 -15.98 1.76 12.46
CA SER A 169 -16.30 3.21 12.44
C SER A 169 -15.26 4.11 13.15
N ARG A 170 -14.37 3.56 13.98
CA ARG A 170 -13.33 4.34 14.65
C ARG A 170 -12.15 4.65 13.72
N VAL A 171 -11.98 3.89 12.63
CA VAL A 171 -10.96 4.16 11.62
C VAL A 171 -11.26 5.47 10.89
N THR A 172 -12.52 5.70 10.51
CA THR A 172 -12.97 6.96 9.89
C THR A 172 -12.76 8.16 10.81
N ALA A 173 -13.07 8.01 12.10
CA ALA A 173 -12.79 9.08 13.07
C ALA A 173 -11.28 9.36 13.20
N CYS A 174 -10.43 8.35 13.02
CA CYS A 174 -8.98 8.55 12.98
C CYS A 174 -8.56 9.31 11.72
N GLU A 175 -9.05 8.92 10.54
CA GLU A 175 -8.79 9.60 9.26
C GLU A 175 -9.16 11.09 9.34
N ASP A 176 -10.36 11.39 9.84
CA ASP A 176 -10.85 12.75 10.03
C ASP A 176 -9.97 13.56 10.98
N SER A 177 -9.53 12.96 12.10
CA SER A 177 -8.71 13.64 13.09
C SER A 177 -7.29 13.98 12.60
N LEU A 178 -6.75 13.15 11.71
CA LEU A 178 -5.41 13.33 11.16
C LEU A 178 -5.42 14.28 9.96
N THR A 179 -6.52 14.29 9.20
CA THR A 179 -6.71 15.11 8.00
C THR A 179 -6.51 16.60 8.29
N SER A 180 -5.70 17.24 7.46
CA SER A 180 -5.37 18.65 7.65
C SER A 180 -6.31 19.55 6.85
N ALA A 181 -6.99 20.49 7.53
CA ALA A 181 -7.90 21.44 6.89
C ALA A 181 -7.22 22.42 5.91
N ARG A 182 -5.88 22.53 5.96
CA ARG A 182 -5.06 23.38 5.10
C ARG A 182 -3.86 22.59 4.61
N PRO A 183 -3.23 23.01 3.50
CA PRO A 183 -2.00 22.40 3.05
C PRO A 183 -0.91 22.44 4.13
N VAL A 184 -0.21 21.32 4.30
CA VAL A 184 0.91 21.16 5.23
C VAL A 184 2.17 20.78 4.46
N THR A 185 3.32 21.02 5.08
CA THR A 185 4.62 20.70 4.46
C THR A 185 4.88 19.19 4.52
N ILE A 186 5.18 18.61 3.36
CA ILE A 186 5.80 17.29 3.21
C ILE A 186 7.14 17.44 2.47
N GLN A 187 8.02 16.46 2.61
CA GLN A 187 9.28 16.41 1.86
C GLN A 187 9.15 15.38 0.74
N TYR A 188 9.28 15.80 -0.51
CA TYR A 188 9.38 14.89 -1.65
C TYR A 188 10.85 14.51 -1.90
N ASP A 189 11.09 13.24 -2.25
CA ASP A 189 12.43 12.65 -2.40
C ASP A 189 13.36 12.86 -1.18
N PRO A 190 12.89 12.55 0.05
CA PRO A 190 13.68 12.75 1.26
C PRO A 190 14.87 11.77 1.33
N PRO A 191 15.98 12.14 2.00
CA PRO A 191 17.03 11.20 2.31
C PRO A 191 16.58 10.17 3.37
N PRO A 192 17.27 9.03 3.50
CA PRO A 192 17.14 8.14 4.65
C PRO A 192 17.65 8.80 5.93
N GLY A 193 17.33 8.20 7.08
CA GLY A 193 17.88 8.60 8.38
C GLY A 193 17.15 9.76 9.07
N LEU A 194 16.00 10.22 8.55
CA LEU A 194 15.12 11.11 9.29
C LEU A 194 14.49 10.36 10.47
N THR A 195 14.05 11.09 11.49
CA THR A 195 13.38 10.51 12.67
C THR A 195 12.13 9.74 12.26
N VAL A 196 11.95 8.53 12.78
CA VAL A 196 10.78 7.70 12.48
C VAL A 196 10.01 7.37 13.75
N ASP A 197 8.70 7.62 13.74
CA ASP A 197 7.75 7.07 14.70
C ASP A 197 7.11 5.81 14.11
N THR A 198 7.52 4.64 14.61
CA THR A 198 7.08 3.34 14.10
C THR A 198 5.77 2.84 14.73
N ARG A 199 5.09 3.65 15.55
CA ARG A 199 3.74 3.29 16.01
C ARG A 199 2.80 3.20 14.80
N PRO A 200 1.79 2.32 14.80
CA PRO A 200 0.76 2.35 13.76
C PRO A 200 0.01 3.69 13.82
N LEU A 201 -0.44 4.21 12.66
CA LEU A 201 -1.36 5.36 12.63
C LEU A 201 -2.75 4.95 13.15
N TYR A 202 -3.18 3.71 12.87
CA TYR A 202 -4.36 3.11 13.45
C TYR A 202 -4.15 1.63 13.79
N SER A 203 -4.58 1.22 14.98
CA SER A 203 -4.59 -0.20 15.36
C SER A 203 -5.57 -0.46 16.50
N ALA A 204 -6.40 -1.50 16.35
CA ALA A 204 -7.34 -1.97 17.38
C ALA A 204 -8.18 -0.84 18.03
N GLY A 205 -8.73 0.07 17.22
CA GLY A 205 -9.56 1.17 17.72
C GLY A 205 -8.80 2.34 18.34
N LYS A 206 -7.47 2.38 18.20
CA LYS A 206 -6.61 3.47 18.65
C LYS A 206 -5.99 4.19 17.46
N CYS A 207 -5.91 5.51 17.56
CA CYS A 207 -5.37 6.41 16.55
C CYS A 207 -4.10 7.10 17.07
N TRP A 208 -3.10 7.28 16.20
CA TRP A 208 -1.87 8.01 16.51
C TRP A 208 -1.44 8.95 15.39
N PRO A 209 -0.75 10.06 15.73
CA PRO A 209 -0.55 10.57 17.08
C PRO A 209 -1.89 10.96 17.72
N ALA A 210 -2.04 10.74 19.04
CA ALA A 210 -3.24 11.17 19.74
C ALA A 210 -3.28 12.71 19.71
N THR A 211 -4.35 13.26 19.14
CA THR A 211 -4.61 14.72 19.08
C THR A 211 -5.20 15.24 20.38
#